data_AF-A0A977PWF5-F1
#
_entry.id   AF-A0A977PWF5-F1
#
_cell.length_a   1.000
_cell.length_b   1.000
_cell.length_c   1.000
_cell.angle_alpha   90.00
_cell.angle_beta   90.00
_cell.angle_gamma   90.00
#
_symmetry.space_group_name_H-M   'P 1'
#
loop_
_entity.id
_entity.type
_entity.pdbx_description
1 polymer ?
#
loop_
_entity_poly.entity_id
_entity_poly.type
_entity_poly.pdbx_seq_one_letter_code
_entity_poly.pdbx_strand_id
1 'polypeptide(L)'
;MNANKFSSLSKSSTDAQIGEFWDTHDFTDFDTDAPDIEFEVAYSVPLEVDLFSEIEKQAQQRGVEVEALVNLWLRQKLSEQAMG
;
A
#
# COMPACT_ATOMS: atom_id res chain seq x y z
N MET A 1 -0.96 -24.46 -21.99
CA MET A 1 -1.98 -24.32 -20.93
C MET A 1 -2.69 -23.01 -21.21
N ASN A 2 -3.96 -23.05 -21.62
CA ASN A 2 -4.71 -21.84 -21.98
C ASN A 2 -5.10 -21.13 -20.69
N ALA A 3 -4.36 -20.08 -20.32
CA ALA A 3 -4.71 -19.22 -19.20
C ALA A 3 -6.10 -18.64 -19.46
N ASN A 4 -7.00 -18.78 -18.50
CA ASN A 4 -8.34 -18.23 -18.56
C ASN A 4 -8.22 -16.71 -18.74
N LYS A 5 -8.49 -16.19 -19.95
CA LYS A 5 -8.33 -14.77 -20.29
C LYS A 5 -9.40 -13.87 -19.68
N PHE A 6 -10.19 -14.39 -18.75
CA PHE A 6 -11.34 -13.72 -18.17
C PHE A 6 -11.08 -13.42 -16.69
N SER A 7 -11.49 -12.23 -16.27
CA SER A 7 -11.51 -11.85 -14.85
C SER A 7 -12.39 -12.80 -14.02
N SER A 8 -12.05 -12.98 -12.75
CA SER A 8 -12.77 -13.88 -11.84
C SER A 8 -14.18 -13.38 -11.49
N LEU A 9 -14.34 -12.07 -11.30
CA LEU A 9 -15.60 -11.43 -10.89
C LEU A 9 -16.41 -10.94 -12.10
N SER A 10 -15.87 -10.00 -12.88
CA SER A 10 -16.58 -9.41 -14.03
C SER A 10 -16.66 -10.31 -15.28
N LYS A 11 -16.05 -11.51 -15.26
CA LYS A 11 -15.99 -12.49 -16.36
C LYS A 11 -15.63 -11.88 -17.72
N SER A 12 -14.85 -10.81 -17.72
CA SER A 12 -14.53 -10.00 -18.88
C SER A 12 -13.08 -10.20 -19.29
N SER A 13 -12.79 -10.10 -20.59
CA SER A 13 -11.45 -10.35 -21.15
C SER A 13 -10.72 -9.10 -21.61
N THR A 14 -11.32 -7.91 -21.38
CA THR A 14 -10.74 -6.62 -21.72
C THR A 14 -10.87 -5.65 -20.55
N ASP A 15 -9.86 -4.79 -20.36
CA ASP A 15 -9.81 -3.84 -19.25
C ASP A 15 -11.00 -2.86 -19.28
N ALA A 16 -11.43 -2.44 -20.47
CA ALA A 16 -12.59 -1.56 -20.64
C ALA A 16 -13.89 -2.20 -20.10
N GLN A 17 -14.13 -3.49 -20.42
CA GLN A 17 -15.31 -4.21 -19.91
C GLN A 17 -15.22 -4.50 -18.41
N ILE A 18 -14.00 -4.69 -17.89
CA ILE A 18 -13.78 -4.80 -16.44
C ILE A 18 -14.14 -3.47 -15.75
N GLY A 19 -13.79 -2.33 -16.35
CA GLY A 19 -14.16 -1.00 -15.85
C GLY A 19 -15.68 -0.77 -15.85
N GLU A 20 -16.35 -1.01 -16.97
CA GLU A 20 -17.82 -0.85 -17.11
C GLU A 20 -18.60 -1.70 -16.08
N PHE A 21 -18.10 -2.89 -15.77
CA PHE A 21 -18.64 -3.70 -14.68
C PHE A 21 -18.58 -2.96 -13.33
N TRP A 22 -17.42 -2.42 -12.95
CA TRP A 22 -17.24 -1.71 -11.69
C TRP A 22 -17.90 -0.32 -11.65
N ASP A 23 -18.20 0.29 -12.79
CA ASP A 23 -18.99 1.54 -12.84
C ASP A 23 -20.43 1.33 -12.32
N THR A 24 -20.91 0.08 -12.30
CA THR A 24 -22.29 -0.28 -11.94
C THR A 24 -22.41 -1.22 -10.74
N HIS A 25 -21.28 -1.66 -10.18
CA HIS A 25 -21.21 -2.65 -9.12
C HIS A 25 -20.32 -2.16 -7.97
N ASP A 26 -20.77 -2.32 -6.72
CA ASP A 26 -19.95 -1.99 -5.56
C ASP A 26 -18.98 -3.14 -5.25
N PHE A 27 -17.77 -2.80 -4.80
CA PHE A 27 -16.80 -3.78 -4.33
C PHE A 27 -17.35 -4.63 -3.18
N THR A 28 -18.10 -4.01 -2.25
CA THR A 28 -18.62 -4.69 -1.05
C THR A 28 -19.60 -5.82 -1.37
N ASP A 29 -20.23 -5.80 -2.55
CA ASP A 29 -21.18 -6.84 -2.98
C ASP A 29 -20.48 -8.17 -3.30
N PHE A 30 -19.16 -8.14 -3.54
CA PHE A 30 -18.35 -9.31 -3.89
C PHE A 30 -17.35 -9.68 -2.80
N ASP A 31 -17.32 -8.93 -1.69
CA ASP A 31 -16.45 -9.14 -0.54
C ASP A 31 -17.04 -10.17 0.42
N THR A 32 -17.36 -11.36 -0.09
CA THR A 32 -18.13 -12.39 0.66
C THR A 32 -17.26 -13.30 1.53
N ASP A 33 -15.98 -13.45 1.18
CA ASP A 33 -15.07 -14.42 1.79
C ASP A 33 -13.82 -13.77 2.41
N ALA A 34 -13.68 -12.44 2.37
CA ALA A 34 -12.56 -11.79 3.03
C ALA A 34 -12.76 -11.86 4.56
N PRO A 35 -11.76 -12.34 5.31
CA PRO A 35 -11.82 -12.28 6.76
C PRO A 35 -11.81 -10.81 7.21
N ASP A 36 -12.67 -10.47 8.16
CA ASP A 36 -12.53 -9.22 8.91
C ASP A 36 -11.17 -9.24 9.62
N ILE A 37 -10.26 -8.38 9.18
CA ILE A 37 -8.96 -8.22 9.81
C ILE A 37 -9.07 -7.05 10.79
N GLU A 38 -9.08 -7.37 12.08
CA GLU A 38 -8.82 -6.39 13.12
C GLU A 38 -7.32 -6.08 13.14
N PHE A 39 -6.95 -4.85 12.84
CA PHE A 39 -5.60 -4.34 13.04
C PHE A 39 -5.64 -3.12 13.96
N GLU A 40 -4.64 -3.03 14.84
CA GLU A 40 -4.50 -1.91 15.75
C GLU A 40 -3.30 -1.07 15.31
N VAL A 41 -3.57 0.20 15.01
CA VAL A 41 -2.49 1.17 14.75
C VAL A 41 -1.98 1.65 16.11
N ALA A 42 -0.89 1.07 16.58
CA ALA A 42 -0.31 1.44 17.86
C ALA A 42 0.12 2.92 17.90
N TYR A 43 0.72 3.42 16.81
CA TYR A 43 1.16 4.81 16.68
C TYR A 43 1.14 5.25 15.21
N SER A 44 0.75 6.50 14.95
CA SER A 44 0.80 7.12 13.63
C SER A 44 1.35 8.54 13.71
N VAL A 45 2.24 8.87 12.78
CA VAL A 45 2.76 10.23 12.60
C VAL A 45 2.49 10.63 11.16
N PRO A 46 1.63 11.64 10.90
CA PRO A 46 1.37 12.09 9.55
C PRO A 46 2.62 12.75 8.96
N LEU A 47 2.88 12.44 7.70
CA LEU A 47 3.98 13.02 6.91
C LEU A 47 3.41 13.80 5.73
N GLU A 48 4.11 14.84 5.31
CA GLU A 48 3.81 15.53 4.06
C GLU A 48 4.03 14.58 2.87
N VAL A 49 3.19 14.70 1.83
CA VAL A 49 3.21 13.80 0.66
C VAL A 49 4.55 13.84 -0.06
N ASP A 50 5.12 15.03 -0.22
CA ASP A 50 6.42 15.20 -0.90
C ASP A 50 7.55 14.57 -0.08
N LEU A 51 7.51 14.72 1.25
CA LEU A 51 8.48 14.09 2.15
C LEU A 51 8.39 12.57 2.08
N PHE A 52 7.18 12.01 2.13
CA PHE A 52 6.96 10.57 2.03
C PHE A 52 7.49 10.03 0.68
N SER A 53 7.22 10.74 -0.41
CA SER A 53 7.69 10.38 -1.75
C SER A 53 9.22 10.32 -1.83
N GLU A 54 9.93 11.25 -1.18
CA GLU A 54 11.40 11.21 -1.13
C GLU A 54 11.93 10.09 -0.25
N ILE A 55 11.27 9.80 0.89
CA ILE A 55 11.61 8.66 1.74
C ILE A 55 11.46 7.35 0.97
N GLU A 56 10.37 7.18 0.22
CA GLU A 56 10.09 5.98 -0.57
C GLU A 56 11.18 5.74 -1.62
N LYS A 57 11.56 6.78 -2.38
CA LYS A 57 12.68 6.70 -3.33
C LYS A 57 13.97 6.26 -2.65
N GLN A 58 14.27 6.81 -1.47
CA GLN A 58 15.48 6.45 -0.72
C GLN A 58 15.43 5.02 -0.18
N ALA A 59 14.27 4.56 0.29
CA ALA A 59 14.06 3.19 0.78
C ALA A 59 14.27 2.19 -0.37
N GLN A 60 13.68 2.46 -1.53
CA GLN A 60 13.82 1.65 -2.73
C GLN A 60 15.27 1.58 -3.24
N GLN A 61 15.98 2.71 -3.28
CA GLN A 61 17.40 2.75 -3.65
C GLN A 61 18.28 1.92 -2.72
N ARG A 62 17.90 1.81 -1.44
CA ARG A 62 18.62 1.05 -0.40
C ARG A 62 18.15 -0.40 -0.29
N GLY A 63 17.09 -0.79 -0.98
CA GLY A 63 16.49 -2.12 -0.89
C GLY A 63 15.91 -2.43 0.49
N VAL A 64 15.38 -1.42 1.18
CA VAL A 64 14.76 -1.56 2.51
C VAL A 64 13.33 -1.04 2.50
N GLU A 65 12.53 -1.49 3.46
CA GLU A 65 11.19 -0.96 3.68
C GLU A 65 11.22 0.49 4.19
N VAL A 66 10.19 1.26 3.82
CA VAL A 66 10.02 2.66 4.26
C VAL A 66 10.02 2.77 5.78
N GLU A 67 9.30 1.88 6.46
CA GLU A 67 9.24 1.83 7.92
C GLU A 67 10.63 1.66 8.55
N ALA A 68 11.44 0.75 8.01
CA ALA A 68 12.79 0.49 8.50
C ALA A 68 13.68 1.72 8.33
N LEU A 69 13.58 2.41 7.19
CA LEU A 69 14.34 3.62 6.91
C LEU A 69 13.95 4.78 7.84
N VAL A 70 12.65 5.01 8.04
CA VAL A 70 12.14 6.05 8.95
C VAL A 70 12.63 5.80 10.37
N ASN A 71 12.49 4.57 10.87
CA ASN A 71 12.96 4.20 12.21
C ASN A 71 14.47 4.41 12.38
N LEU A 72 15.27 4.06 11.38
CA LEU A 72 16.72 4.28 11.40
C LEU A 72 17.05 5.77 11.49
N TRP A 73 16.45 6.60 10.65
CA TRP A 73 16.70 8.04 10.62
C TRP A 73 16.25 8.74 11.91
N LEU A 74 15.10 8.38 12.46
CA LEU A 74 14.63 8.93 13.73
C LEU A 74 15.60 8.59 14.88
N ARG A 75 16.08 7.34 14.96
CA ARG A 75 17.09 6.94 15.96
C ARG A 75 18.38 7.73 15.81
N GLN A 76 18.85 7.91 14.59
CA GLN A 76 20.05 8.70 14.32
C GLN A 76 19.85 10.17 14.77
N LYS A 77 18.73 10.79 14.42
CA LYS A 77 18.42 12.18 14.80
C LYS A 77 18.33 12.37 16.31
N LEU A 78 17.69 11.44 17.02
CA LEU A 78 17.63 11.45 18.48
C LEU A 78 19.03 11.32 19.11
N SER A 79 19.89 10.50 18.51
CA SER A 79 21.27 10.31 18.99
C SER A 79 22.12 11.57 18.77
N GLU A 80 21.97 12.23 17.62
CA GLU A 80 22.61 13.52 17.33
C GLU A 80 22.19 14.60 18.33
N GLN A 81 20.90 14.66 18.69
CA GLN A 81 20.37 15.62 19.67
C GLN A 81 20.83 15.35 21.11
N ALA A 82 21.03 14.09 21.48
CA ALA A 82 21.51 13.73 22.83
C ALA A 82 23.00 14.04 23.04
N MET A 83 23.77 14.23 21.95
CA MET A 83 25.20 14.55 21.99
C MET A 83 25.52 16.05 21.82
N GLY A 84 24.51 16.89 21.57
CA GLY A 84 24.64 18.35 21.44
C GLY A 84 24.13 19.08 22.66
#